data_AF-A0AAD6P3V3-F1
#
_entry.id   AF-A0AAD6P3V3-F1
#
_cell.length_a   1.000
_cell.length_b   1.000
_cell.length_c   1.000
_cell.angle_alpha   90.00
_cell.angle_beta   90.00
_cell.angle_gamma   90.00
#
_symmetry.space_group_name_H-M   'P 1'
#
loop_
_entity.id
_entity.type
_entity.pdbx_description
1 polymer ?
#
loop_
_entity_poly.entity_id
_entity_poly.type
_entity_poly.pdbx_seq_one_letter_code
_entity_poly.pdbx_strand_id
1 'polypeptide(L)'
;MTFYEDDSVVPELIMRMEGDKIDDGDNSEGDYVNLRDENGAGERCNLCGFYWGFGWSVFWYWVKMALMFTFFGLLAAACVMWVGPFFMDKEIIPIINWETRTFSTPVLAVILFASVALFPALLLPSSPSMWVAGMTFGYGFGFLLIITAAAVGVSLPYLIGSLFLRKIQGWLDNYPKRAAILRAAGEGNWFHQFRAVTLIRISPFPYILYNYCAVATHVKYGPYLLGSMVGMVPEIFVSIYTSDIHLTSFDRQI
;
A
#
# COMPACT_ATOMS: atom_id res chain seq x y z
N MET A 1 38.69 52.87 20.06
CA MET A 1 39.26 52.17 18.90
C MET A 1 40.07 51.00 19.44
N THR A 2 39.56 49.78 19.29
CA THR A 2 40.32 48.51 19.31
C THR A 2 39.40 47.41 18.77
N PHE A 3 39.75 46.86 17.61
CA PHE A 3 39.28 45.59 17.05
C PHE A 3 40.46 44.61 17.13
N TYR A 4 40.22 43.32 17.35
CA TYR A 4 41.12 42.25 16.90
C TYR A 4 40.33 40.98 16.57
N GLU A 5 40.70 40.39 15.43
CA GLU A 5 40.18 39.19 14.76
C GLU A 5 40.93 37.90 15.16
N ASP A 6 40.33 36.82 14.70
CA ASP A 6 40.63 35.38 14.71
C ASP A 6 41.98 34.96 14.06
N ASP A 7 42.52 33.80 14.45
CA ASP A 7 42.98 32.73 13.54
C ASP A 7 43.79 31.62 14.24
N SER A 8 43.50 30.39 13.80
CA SER A 8 44.03 29.08 14.22
C SER A 8 45.32 28.65 13.49
N VAL A 9 46.29 27.99 14.16
CA VAL A 9 47.25 27.04 13.53
C VAL A 9 47.77 25.97 14.53
N VAL A 10 47.89 24.73 14.05
CA VAL A 10 48.32 23.45 14.66
C VAL A 10 49.82 23.40 15.01
N PRO A 11 50.30 22.46 15.86
CA PRO A 11 51.54 21.75 15.51
C PRO A 11 51.49 20.21 15.65
N GLU A 12 52.05 19.54 14.63
CA GLU A 12 52.47 18.14 14.59
C GLU A 12 53.51 17.81 15.67
N LEU A 13 53.42 16.62 16.26
CA LEU A 13 54.46 16.04 17.11
C LEU A 13 55.11 14.86 16.39
N ILE A 14 56.25 15.11 15.77
CA ILE A 14 57.23 14.11 15.35
C ILE A 14 58.15 13.84 16.56
N MET A 15 58.11 12.61 17.11
CA MET A 15 59.10 12.16 18.10
C MET A 15 60.13 11.26 17.42
N ARG A 16 61.40 11.66 17.52
CA ARG A 16 62.59 10.89 17.15
C ARG A 16 63.62 11.03 18.26
N MET A 17 64.11 9.92 18.80
CA MET A 17 65.40 9.68 19.48
C MET A 17 65.34 8.22 19.99
N GLU A 18 66.12 7.23 19.54
CA GLU A 18 67.59 7.09 19.50
C GLU A 18 68.20 7.17 20.91
N GLY A 19 68.90 6.18 21.46
CA GLY A 19 69.33 4.83 21.03
C GLY A 19 70.18 4.18 22.15
N ASP A 20 70.52 2.91 22.00
CA ASP A 20 71.76 2.23 22.47
C ASP A 20 71.67 0.75 21.95
N LYS A 21 72.52 0.12 21.10
CA LYS A 21 73.98 -0.10 21.03
C LYS A 21 74.48 -0.89 22.28
N ILE A 22 75.15 -2.06 22.27
CA ILE A 22 76.16 -2.68 21.37
C ILE A 22 76.31 -4.20 21.65
N ASP A 23 76.64 -4.94 20.57
CA ASP A 23 77.43 -6.18 20.32
C ASP A 23 77.51 -7.44 21.20
N ASP A 24 77.54 -8.56 20.47
CA ASP A 24 78.43 -9.74 20.51
C ASP A 24 77.57 -11.01 20.38
N GLY A 25 77.74 -11.97 19.47
CA GLY A 25 78.87 -12.43 18.67
C GLY A 25 78.63 -13.94 18.43
N ASP A 26 78.80 -14.38 17.19
CA ASP A 26 79.13 -15.74 16.77
C ASP A 26 78.07 -16.89 16.70
N ASN A 27 78.09 -17.50 15.51
CA ASN A 27 77.89 -18.89 15.07
C ASN A 27 76.66 -19.78 15.37
N SER A 28 76.18 -20.29 14.23
CA SER A 28 75.91 -21.71 13.89
C SER A 28 74.56 -22.34 14.26
N GLU A 29 74.05 -23.02 13.22
CA GLU A 29 73.06 -24.09 13.20
C GLU A 29 71.61 -23.76 13.56
N GLY A 30 70.80 -23.70 12.50
CA GLY A 30 69.40 -24.05 12.59
C GLY A 30 69.26 -25.51 13.02
N ASP A 31 68.49 -25.73 14.07
CA ASP A 31 68.03 -27.05 14.43
C ASP A 31 66.50 -27.06 14.50
N TYR A 32 65.93 -27.92 13.66
CA TYR A 32 64.51 -28.11 13.46
C TYR A 32 64.01 -29.05 14.55
N VAL A 33 63.29 -28.52 15.55
CA VAL A 33 62.57 -29.40 16.49
C VAL A 33 61.26 -29.86 15.84
N ASN A 34 61.42 -30.99 15.17
CA ASN A 34 60.40 -31.90 14.69
C ASN A 34 59.73 -32.58 15.89
N LEU A 35 58.48 -32.23 16.18
CA LEU A 35 57.60 -33.04 17.05
C LEU A 35 56.51 -33.65 16.19
N ARG A 36 56.83 -34.83 15.65
CA ARG A 36 55.86 -35.75 15.09
C ARG A 36 56.06 -37.10 15.74
N ASP A 37 55.03 -37.53 16.45
CA ASP A 37 54.43 -38.87 16.42
C ASP A 37 53.28 -38.85 17.43
N GLU A 38 52.11 -39.43 17.21
CA GLU A 38 51.47 -40.09 16.09
C GLU A 38 50.05 -40.31 16.64
N ASN A 39 49.02 -39.95 15.86
CA ASN A 39 47.68 -40.57 15.82
C ASN A 39 46.60 -39.55 15.45
N GLY A 40 46.02 -39.75 14.25
CA GLY A 40 44.66 -39.31 13.98
C GLY A 40 44.50 -38.24 12.90
N ALA A 41 44.37 -38.72 11.67
CA ALA A 41 43.46 -38.16 10.66
C ALA A 41 43.85 -36.82 9.98
N GLY A 42 44.74 -36.95 9.00
CA GLY A 42 44.44 -36.63 7.61
C GLY A 42 43.75 -35.30 7.29
N GLU A 43 44.55 -34.32 6.87
CA GLU A 43 44.15 -33.41 5.80
C GLU A 43 43.88 -34.22 4.53
N ARG A 44 42.62 -34.28 4.11
CA ARG A 44 42.28 -34.52 2.71
C ARG A 44 41.30 -33.45 2.28
N CYS A 45 41.78 -32.64 1.35
CA CYS A 45 41.01 -31.70 0.55
C CYS A 45 39.69 -32.36 0.11
N ASN A 46 38.56 -31.87 0.63
CA ASN A 46 37.24 -32.10 0.06
C ASN A 46 36.62 -30.74 -0.23
N LEU A 47 37.13 -30.14 -1.30
CA LEU A 47 36.29 -29.47 -2.28
C LEU A 47 35.07 -30.37 -2.54
N CYS A 48 33.86 -29.84 -2.34
CA CYS A 48 32.55 -30.43 -2.64
C CYS A 48 31.87 -31.29 -1.54
N GLY A 49 30.89 -30.68 -0.85
CA GLY A 49 29.65 -31.35 -0.43
C GLY A 49 29.41 -31.51 1.07
N PHE A 50 28.45 -30.74 1.61
CA PHE A 50 27.52 -31.00 2.75
C PHE A 50 27.25 -29.67 3.51
N TYR A 51 26.05 -29.11 3.67
CA TYR A 51 24.68 -29.57 3.44
C TYR A 51 23.83 -28.40 2.93
N TRP A 52 23.25 -28.55 1.74
CA TRP A 52 22.09 -27.76 1.33
C TRP A 52 20.85 -28.39 1.99
N GLY A 53 20.71 -28.20 3.30
CA GLY A 53 19.55 -28.65 4.09
C GLY A 53 18.45 -27.60 4.20
N PHE A 54 18.48 -26.57 3.34
CA PHE A 54 17.56 -25.45 3.37
C PHE A 54 16.81 -25.39 2.03
N GLY A 55 15.63 -26.01 1.95
CA GLY A 55 14.79 -25.82 0.77
C GLY A 55 13.58 -26.72 0.64
N TRP A 56 13.62 -27.99 1.05
CA TRP A 56 12.48 -28.89 0.79
C TRP A 56 11.30 -28.62 1.74
N SER A 57 11.56 -28.51 3.04
CA SER A 57 10.54 -28.15 4.04
C SER A 57 9.94 -26.75 3.82
N VAL A 58 10.77 -25.78 3.43
CA VAL A 58 10.34 -24.41 3.13
C VAL A 58 9.53 -24.37 1.84
N PHE A 59 9.96 -25.08 0.79
CA PHE A 59 9.22 -25.20 -0.46
C PHE A 59 7.83 -25.85 -0.25
N TRP A 60 7.77 -26.97 0.48
CA TRP A 60 6.50 -27.62 0.82
C TRP A 60 5.59 -26.77 1.71
N TYR A 61 6.17 -25.94 2.59
CA TYR A 61 5.42 -24.95 3.36
C TYR A 61 4.76 -23.90 2.43
N TRP A 62 5.50 -23.32 1.49
CA TRP A 62 4.95 -22.36 0.52
C TRP A 62 3.90 -22.99 -0.41
N VAL A 63 4.13 -24.21 -0.88
CA VAL A 63 3.15 -24.96 -1.68
C VAL A 63 1.86 -25.20 -0.88
N LYS A 64 1.97 -25.62 0.39
CA LYS A 64 0.82 -25.80 1.28
C LYS A 64 0.06 -24.51 1.55
N MET A 65 0.78 -23.39 1.77
CA MET A 65 0.17 -22.08 1.94
C MET A 65 -0.54 -21.60 0.66
N ALA A 66 0.07 -21.79 -0.51
CA ALA A 66 -0.55 -21.48 -1.79
C ALA A 66 -1.83 -22.31 -2.01
N LEU A 67 -1.79 -23.62 -1.72
CA LEU A 67 -2.96 -24.49 -1.80
C LEU A 67 -4.08 -24.04 -0.85
N MET A 68 -3.74 -23.66 0.39
CA MET A 68 -4.72 -23.16 1.35
C MET A 68 -5.34 -21.84 0.88
N PHE A 69 -4.54 -20.88 0.40
CA PHE A 69 -5.03 -19.61 -0.12
C PHE A 69 -5.90 -19.80 -1.37
N THR A 70 -5.53 -20.69 -2.28
CA THR A 70 -6.35 -21.01 -3.45
C THR A 70 -7.67 -21.67 -3.06
N PHE A 71 -7.67 -22.58 -2.09
CA PHE A 71 -8.88 -23.21 -1.57
C PHE A 71 -9.80 -22.20 -0.89
N PHE A 72 -9.29 -21.35 0.01
CA PHE A 72 -10.07 -20.28 0.62
C PHE A 72 -10.54 -19.24 -0.40
N GLY A 73 -9.73 -18.93 -1.42
CA GLY A 73 -10.11 -18.06 -2.52
C GLY A 73 -11.25 -18.63 -3.36
N LEU A 74 -11.20 -19.92 -3.70
CA LEU A 74 -12.26 -20.64 -4.40
C LEU A 74 -13.53 -20.74 -3.56
N LEU A 75 -13.39 -21.03 -2.26
CA LEU A 75 -14.52 -21.06 -1.32
C LEU A 75 -15.18 -19.68 -1.21
N ALA A 76 -14.38 -18.62 -1.06
CA ALA A 76 -14.87 -17.26 -1.04
C ALA A 76 -15.55 -16.87 -2.37
N ALA A 77 -14.97 -17.25 -3.51
CA ALA A 77 -15.57 -17.02 -4.83
C ALA A 77 -16.90 -17.77 -4.99
N ALA A 78 -16.98 -19.02 -4.54
CA ALA A 78 -18.21 -19.81 -4.55
C ALA A 78 -19.27 -19.19 -3.62
N CYS A 79 -18.88 -18.76 -2.42
CA CYS A 79 -19.76 -18.03 -1.52
C CYS A 79 -20.26 -16.72 -2.14
N VAL A 80 -19.39 -15.94 -2.80
CA VAL A 80 -19.78 -14.70 -3.48
C VAL A 80 -20.71 -15.00 -4.66
N MET A 81 -20.44 -16.05 -5.45
CA MET A 81 -21.29 -16.46 -6.56
C MET A 81 -22.65 -17.01 -6.13
N TRP A 82 -22.77 -17.57 -4.92
CA TRP A 82 -24.02 -18.18 -4.46
C TRP A 82 -24.83 -17.26 -3.55
N VAL A 83 -24.17 -16.53 -2.65
CA VAL A 83 -24.79 -15.57 -1.72
C VAL A 83 -24.99 -14.21 -2.39
N GLY A 84 -24.09 -13.81 -3.30
CA GLY A 84 -24.19 -12.55 -4.03
C GLY A 84 -25.49 -12.37 -4.80
N PRO A 85 -25.90 -13.28 -5.71
CA PRO A 85 -27.16 -13.15 -6.43
C PRO A 85 -28.36 -13.22 -5.49
N PHE A 86 -28.32 -14.06 -4.45
CA PHE A 86 -29.42 -14.11 -3.47
C PHE A 86 -29.63 -12.78 -2.72
N PHE A 87 -28.55 -12.11 -2.32
CA PHE A 87 -28.63 -10.80 -1.65
C PHE A 87 -29.03 -9.67 -2.61
N MET A 88 -28.57 -9.74 -3.87
CA MET A 88 -28.97 -8.79 -4.92
C MET A 88 -30.46 -8.85 -5.21
N ASP A 89 -31.00 -10.05 -5.44
CA ASP A 89 -32.39 -10.28 -5.85
C ASP A 89 -33.38 -9.99 -4.71
N LYS A 90 -32.99 -10.26 -3.45
CA LYS A 90 -33.87 -10.10 -2.29
C LYS A 90 -33.89 -8.70 -1.70
N GLU A 91 -32.75 -8.02 -1.63
CA GLU A 91 -32.63 -6.77 -0.86
C GLU A 91 -32.33 -5.59 -1.78
N ILE A 92 -31.33 -5.71 -2.66
CA ILE A 92 -30.83 -4.56 -3.43
C ILE A 92 -31.78 -4.18 -4.57
N ILE A 93 -32.20 -5.15 -5.38
CA ILE A 93 -33.11 -4.95 -6.53
C ILE A 93 -34.46 -4.31 -6.13
N PRO A 94 -35.19 -4.78 -5.09
CA PRO A 94 -36.45 -4.17 -4.71
C PRO A 94 -36.29 -2.76 -4.13
N ILE A 95 -35.18 -2.49 -3.41
CA ILE A 95 -34.87 -1.13 -2.93
C ILE A 95 -34.62 -0.19 -4.11
N ILE A 96 -33.81 -0.61 -5.09
CA ILE A 96 -33.55 0.17 -6.31
C ILE A 96 -34.85 0.45 -7.07
N ASN A 97 -35.72 -0.56 -7.22
CA ASN A 97 -37.01 -0.42 -7.90
C ASN A 97 -37.94 0.56 -7.16
N TRP A 98 -37.99 0.47 -5.83
CA TRP A 98 -38.75 1.41 -5.01
C TRP A 98 -38.20 2.83 -5.16
N GLU A 99 -36.88 3.02 -5.10
CA GLU A 99 -36.25 4.34 -5.20
C GLU A 99 -36.50 4.98 -6.58
N THR A 100 -36.35 4.21 -7.66
CA THR A 100 -36.51 4.69 -9.04
C THR A 100 -37.98 5.00 -9.37
N ARG A 101 -38.95 4.27 -8.79
CA ARG A 101 -40.39 4.53 -9.00
C ARG A 101 -40.95 5.62 -8.09
N THR A 102 -40.35 5.82 -6.91
CA THR A 102 -40.85 6.75 -5.90
C THR A 102 -40.40 8.19 -6.15
N PHE A 103 -39.19 8.38 -6.68
CA PHE A 103 -38.59 9.70 -6.83
C PHE A 103 -38.53 10.17 -8.29
N SER A 104 -38.72 11.48 -8.48
CA SER A 104 -38.49 12.09 -9.79
C SER A 104 -36.99 12.13 -10.12
N THR A 105 -36.67 12.14 -11.42
CA THR A 105 -35.28 12.16 -11.92
C THR A 105 -34.35 13.16 -11.23
N PRO A 106 -34.72 14.43 -10.96
CA PRO A 106 -33.84 15.38 -10.26
C PRO A 106 -33.64 15.03 -8.79
N VAL A 107 -34.66 14.50 -8.11
CA VAL A 107 -34.55 14.09 -6.70
C VAL A 107 -33.65 12.86 -6.59
N LEU A 108 -33.82 11.91 -7.50
CA LEU A 108 -32.98 10.72 -7.60
C LEU A 108 -31.51 11.09 -7.84
N ALA A 109 -31.23 12.06 -8.71
CA ALA A 109 -29.86 12.56 -8.92
C ALA A 109 -29.20 13.04 -7.61
N VAL A 110 -29.94 13.77 -6.77
CA VAL A 110 -29.44 14.29 -5.49
C VAL A 110 -29.20 13.15 -4.48
N ILE A 111 -30.12 12.17 -4.40
CA ILE A 111 -29.98 11.02 -3.50
C ILE A 111 -28.77 10.16 -3.91
N LEU A 112 -28.62 9.89 -5.20
CA LEU A 112 -27.48 9.12 -5.73
C LEU A 112 -26.16 9.88 -5.54
N PHE A 113 -26.15 11.18 -5.75
CA PHE A 113 -24.98 12.02 -5.47
C PHE A 113 -24.60 11.97 -3.98
N ALA A 114 -25.57 12.15 -3.09
CA ALA A 114 -25.34 12.12 -1.65
C ALA A 114 -24.85 10.76 -1.17
N SER A 115 -25.44 9.67 -1.66
CA SER A 115 -25.02 8.31 -1.28
C SER A 115 -23.61 7.98 -1.78
N VAL A 116 -23.27 8.28 -3.03
CA VAL A 116 -21.91 8.07 -3.56
C VAL A 116 -20.87 8.91 -2.80
N ALA A 117 -21.23 10.13 -2.37
CA ALA A 117 -20.33 10.98 -1.60
C ALA A 117 -20.17 10.53 -0.13
N LEU A 118 -21.25 10.11 0.54
CA LEU A 118 -21.24 9.84 1.99
C LEU A 118 -20.89 8.39 2.33
N PHE A 119 -21.33 7.42 1.52
CA PHE A 119 -21.18 6.00 1.84
C PHE A 119 -19.72 5.58 2.02
N PRO A 120 -18.75 6.01 1.17
CA PRO A 120 -17.34 5.69 1.38
C PRO A 120 -16.77 6.24 2.70
N ALA A 121 -17.30 7.37 3.19
CA ALA A 121 -16.91 7.94 4.48
C ALA A 121 -17.58 7.20 5.67
N LEU A 122 -18.74 6.58 5.44
CA LEU A 122 -19.48 5.80 6.43
C LEU A 122 -19.19 4.29 6.38
N LEU A 123 -18.21 3.87 5.56
CA LEU A 123 -17.86 2.46 5.34
C LEU A 123 -18.98 1.64 4.70
N LEU A 124 -19.92 2.30 4.03
CA LEU A 124 -21.02 1.68 3.30
C LEU A 124 -20.64 1.45 1.83
N PRO A 125 -21.14 0.38 1.19
CA PRO A 125 -20.90 0.12 -0.22
C PRO A 125 -21.63 1.14 -1.10
N SER A 126 -20.89 1.91 -1.91
CA SER A 126 -21.45 2.85 -2.88
C SER A 126 -21.83 2.20 -4.22
N SER A 127 -21.42 0.94 -4.45
CA SER A 127 -21.63 0.23 -5.71
C SER A 127 -23.09 0.19 -6.18
N PRO A 128 -24.09 -0.08 -5.31
CA PRO A 128 -25.49 -0.05 -5.73
C PRO A 128 -25.92 1.31 -6.28
N SER A 129 -25.60 2.40 -5.58
CA SER A 129 -25.92 3.77 -6.04
C SER A 129 -25.26 4.11 -7.37
N MET A 130 -24.01 3.67 -7.58
CA MET A 130 -23.31 3.89 -8.85
C MET A 130 -23.98 3.13 -10.01
N TRP A 131 -24.53 1.94 -9.76
CA TRP A 131 -25.30 1.22 -10.78
C TRP A 131 -26.60 1.93 -11.12
N VAL A 132 -27.37 2.37 -10.12
CA VAL A 132 -28.61 3.12 -10.36
C VAL A 132 -28.34 4.41 -11.12
N ALA A 133 -27.26 5.12 -10.80
CA ALA A 133 -26.84 6.31 -11.53
C ALA A 133 -26.52 6.00 -13.00
N GLY A 134 -25.83 4.88 -13.27
CA GLY A 134 -25.56 4.39 -14.63
C GLY A 134 -26.83 4.02 -15.40
N MET A 135 -27.74 3.28 -14.77
CA MET A 135 -29.02 2.86 -15.38
C MET A 135 -29.95 4.05 -15.67
N THR A 136 -29.96 5.05 -14.77
CA THR A 136 -30.89 6.20 -14.88
C THR A 136 -30.40 7.28 -15.82
N PHE A 137 -29.10 7.63 -15.75
CA PHE A 137 -28.53 8.77 -16.47
C PHE A 137 -27.64 8.36 -17.65
N GLY A 138 -27.42 7.07 -17.85
CA GLY A 138 -26.55 6.52 -18.89
C GLY A 138 -25.06 6.76 -18.61
N TYR A 139 -24.22 6.35 -19.57
CA TYR A 139 -22.76 6.37 -19.41
C TYR A 139 -22.17 7.77 -19.19
N GLY A 140 -22.61 8.77 -19.96
CA GLY A 140 -22.03 10.11 -19.90
C GLY A 140 -22.41 10.87 -18.63
N PHE A 141 -23.70 11.11 -18.42
CA PHE A 141 -24.18 11.87 -17.27
C PHE A 141 -24.02 11.08 -15.95
N GLY A 142 -24.18 9.75 -15.98
CA GLY A 142 -23.90 8.90 -14.82
C GLY A 142 -22.44 8.99 -14.38
N PHE A 143 -21.48 8.93 -15.32
CA PHE A 143 -20.07 9.13 -15.01
C PHE A 143 -19.78 10.49 -14.39
N LEU A 144 -20.33 11.57 -14.97
CA LEU A 144 -20.15 12.93 -14.45
C LEU A 144 -20.74 13.10 -13.04
N LEU A 145 -21.89 12.49 -12.77
CA LEU A 145 -22.51 12.50 -11.44
C LEU A 145 -21.64 11.74 -10.44
N ILE A 146 -21.20 10.53 -10.78
CA ILE A 146 -20.41 9.69 -9.89
C ILE A 146 -19.04 10.32 -9.61
N ILE A 147 -18.32 10.82 -10.62
CA ILE A 147 -16.98 11.39 -10.41
C ILE A 147 -17.03 12.68 -9.57
N THR A 148 -18.06 13.50 -9.74
CA THR A 148 -18.23 14.73 -8.93
C THR A 148 -18.68 14.40 -7.51
N ALA A 149 -19.56 13.43 -7.32
CA ALA A 149 -19.93 12.92 -6.00
C ALA A 149 -18.72 12.30 -5.28
N ALA A 150 -17.94 11.48 -5.98
CA ALA A 150 -16.72 10.87 -5.45
C ALA A 150 -15.68 11.92 -5.04
N ALA A 151 -15.54 12.99 -5.82
CA ALA A 151 -14.67 14.13 -5.48
C ALA A 151 -15.08 14.76 -4.13
N VAL A 152 -16.37 14.96 -3.88
CA VAL A 152 -16.87 15.43 -2.58
C VAL A 152 -16.61 14.36 -1.50
N GLY A 153 -16.88 13.10 -1.80
CA GLY A 153 -16.72 11.98 -0.88
C GLY A 153 -15.29 11.73 -0.42
N VAL A 154 -14.27 11.99 -1.25
CA VAL A 154 -12.86 11.91 -0.83
C VAL A 154 -12.40 13.17 -0.11
N SER A 155 -13.04 14.31 -0.37
CA SER A 155 -12.70 15.59 0.26
C SER A 155 -13.15 15.65 1.73
N LEU A 156 -14.29 15.05 2.06
CA LEU A 156 -14.83 15.02 3.43
C LEU A 156 -13.87 14.32 4.42
N PRO A 157 -13.42 13.07 4.22
CA PRO A 157 -12.42 12.42 5.06
C PRO A 157 -11.08 13.15 5.10
N TYR A 158 -10.69 13.82 4.01
CA TYR A 158 -9.47 14.61 3.98
C TYR A 158 -9.58 15.84 4.91
N LEU A 159 -10.70 16.55 4.87
CA LEU A 159 -10.93 17.68 5.77
C LEU A 159 -11.02 17.21 7.24
N ILE A 160 -11.75 16.13 7.50
CA ILE A 160 -11.87 15.55 8.85
C ILE A 160 -10.51 15.06 9.35
N GLY A 161 -9.74 14.38 8.50
CA GLY A 161 -8.39 13.89 8.80
C GLY A 161 -7.42 15.02 9.13
N SER A 162 -7.59 16.20 8.54
CA SER A 162 -6.80 17.39 8.88
C SER A 162 -7.00 17.88 10.30
N LEU A 163 -8.21 17.72 10.84
CA LEU A 163 -8.53 18.14 12.22
C LEU A 163 -7.99 17.15 13.27
N PHE A 164 -7.92 15.87 12.94
CA PHE A 164 -7.51 14.80 13.87
C PHE A 164 -6.09 14.25 13.60
N LEU A 165 -5.26 15.03 12.91
CA LEU A 165 -3.94 14.62 12.39
C LEU A 165 -3.06 13.94 13.45
N ARG A 166 -2.95 14.54 14.64
CA ARG A 166 -2.15 14.02 15.76
C ARG A 166 -2.61 12.64 16.26
N LYS A 167 -3.92 12.38 16.26
CA LYS A 167 -4.48 11.10 16.72
C LYS A 167 -4.31 10.01 15.66
N ILE A 168 -4.45 10.37 14.39
CA ILE A 168 -4.22 9.46 13.25
C ILE A 168 -2.75 9.07 13.18
N GLN A 169 -1.84 10.02 13.39
CA GLN A 169 -0.39 9.77 13.36
C GLN A 169 0.03 8.78 14.45
N GLY A 170 -0.45 8.96 15.69
CA GLY A 170 -0.21 8.00 16.78
C GLY A 170 -0.86 6.63 16.56
N TRP A 171 -2.01 6.57 15.87
CA TRP A 171 -2.60 5.28 15.48
C TRP A 171 -1.78 4.58 14.39
N LEU A 172 -1.28 5.34 13.41
CA LEU A 172 -0.52 4.86 12.27
C LEU A 172 0.87 4.33 12.68
N ASP A 173 1.46 4.85 13.76
CA ASP A 173 2.71 4.35 14.33
C ASP A 173 2.60 2.90 14.85
N ASN A 174 1.40 2.41 15.18
CA ASN A 174 1.18 0.99 15.49
C ASN A 174 1.26 0.08 14.25
N TYR A 175 1.26 0.65 13.03
CA TYR A 175 1.28 -0.08 11.76
C TYR A 175 2.39 0.44 10.82
N PRO A 176 3.67 0.21 11.16
CA PRO A 176 4.81 0.86 10.50
C PRO A 176 4.91 0.57 9.00
N LYS A 177 4.54 -0.64 8.56
CA LYS A 177 4.54 -0.99 7.12
C LYS A 177 3.56 -0.14 6.31
N ARG A 178 2.37 0.12 6.87
CA ARG A 178 1.34 0.94 6.21
C ARG A 178 1.71 2.41 6.27
N ALA A 179 2.25 2.85 7.42
CA ALA A 179 2.78 4.19 7.62
C ALA A 179 3.86 4.56 6.58
N ALA A 180 4.78 3.63 6.29
CA ALA A 180 5.87 3.84 5.35
C ALA A 180 5.37 4.10 3.91
N ILE A 181 4.44 3.27 3.41
CA ILE A 181 3.82 3.46 2.08
C ILE A 181 3.16 4.83 1.99
N LEU A 182 2.46 5.20 3.06
CA LEU A 182 1.70 6.43 3.12
C LEU A 182 2.61 7.67 3.21
N ARG A 183 3.66 7.62 4.04
CA ARG A 183 4.69 8.68 4.14
C ARG A 183 5.42 8.85 2.80
N ALA A 184 5.81 7.75 2.16
CA ALA A 184 6.42 7.78 0.83
C ALA A 184 5.50 8.41 -0.23
N ALA A 185 4.17 8.22 -0.13
CA ALA A 185 3.21 8.86 -1.02
C ALA A 185 3.05 10.37 -0.77
N GLY A 186 3.38 10.84 0.44
CA GLY A 186 3.41 12.24 0.83
C GLY A 186 4.69 12.99 0.45
N GLU A 187 5.78 12.26 0.24
CA GLU A 187 7.08 12.84 -0.10
C GLU A 187 7.16 13.30 -1.57
N GLY A 188 7.96 14.35 -1.81
CA GLY A 188 8.27 14.84 -3.15
C GLY A 188 7.36 15.94 -3.69
N ASN A 189 7.48 16.21 -5.00
CA ASN A 189 6.76 17.30 -5.68
C ASN A 189 5.27 16.99 -5.88
N TRP A 190 4.49 18.03 -6.15
CA TRP A 190 3.04 17.97 -6.40
C TRP A 190 2.63 16.83 -7.37
N PHE A 191 3.39 16.63 -8.44
CA PHE A 191 3.12 15.58 -9.43
C PHE A 191 3.46 14.15 -8.95
N HIS A 192 4.48 14.01 -8.09
CA HIS A 192 4.82 12.72 -7.47
C HIS A 192 3.72 12.29 -6.51
N GLN A 193 3.24 13.23 -5.69
CA GLN A 193 2.09 13.01 -4.81
C GLN A 193 0.85 12.58 -5.62
N PHE A 194 0.54 13.27 -6.72
CA PHE A 194 -0.59 12.91 -7.60
C PHE A 194 -0.47 11.48 -8.14
N ARG A 195 0.71 11.11 -8.64
CA ARG A 195 0.97 9.74 -9.14
C ARG A 195 0.85 8.70 -8.04
N ALA A 196 1.42 8.97 -6.87
CA ALA A 196 1.35 8.06 -5.73
C ALA A 196 -0.10 7.85 -5.27
N VAL A 197 -0.89 8.92 -5.18
CA VAL A 197 -2.33 8.86 -4.88
C VAL A 197 -3.06 7.99 -5.90
N THR A 198 -2.83 8.24 -7.18
CA THR A 198 -3.47 7.50 -8.29
C THR A 198 -3.14 6.02 -8.21
N LEU A 199 -1.87 5.68 -7.99
CA LEU A 199 -1.41 4.29 -7.87
C LEU A 199 -2.01 3.60 -6.65
N ILE A 200 -2.09 4.28 -5.51
CA ILE A 200 -2.72 3.73 -4.30
C ILE A 200 -4.19 3.44 -4.55
N ARG A 201 -4.90 4.31 -5.26
CA ARG A 201 -6.31 4.12 -5.59
C ARG A 201 -6.55 2.96 -6.55
N ILE A 202 -5.67 2.77 -7.53
CA ILE A 202 -5.76 1.63 -8.46
C ILE A 202 -5.34 0.33 -7.76
N SER A 203 -4.45 0.40 -6.77
CA SER A 203 -4.02 -0.76 -6.01
C SER A 203 -5.14 -1.30 -5.11
N PRO A 204 -5.11 -2.60 -4.73
CA PRO A 204 -6.06 -3.18 -3.79
C PRO A 204 -5.85 -2.70 -2.34
N PHE A 205 -5.24 -1.53 -2.14
CA PHE A 205 -5.02 -0.94 -0.84
C PHE A 205 -6.36 -0.45 -0.26
N PRO A 206 -6.64 -0.68 1.04
CA PRO A 206 -7.94 -0.33 1.60
C PRO A 206 -8.22 1.18 1.50
N TYR A 207 -9.21 1.54 0.67
CA TYR A 207 -9.57 2.93 0.40
C TYR A 207 -9.85 3.75 1.65
N ILE A 208 -10.44 3.10 2.67
CA ILE A 208 -10.78 3.70 3.96
C ILE A 208 -9.51 4.21 4.66
N LEU A 209 -8.46 3.39 4.73
CA LEU A 209 -7.20 3.79 5.37
C LEU A 209 -6.60 5.00 4.67
N TYR A 210 -6.60 4.97 3.33
CA TYR A 210 -6.03 6.05 2.55
C TYR A 210 -6.83 7.37 2.69
N ASN A 211 -8.16 7.31 2.64
CA ASN A 211 -9.05 8.48 2.78
C ASN A 211 -8.77 9.30 4.04
N TYR A 212 -8.53 8.65 5.19
CA TYR A 212 -8.25 9.36 6.45
C TYR A 212 -6.77 9.69 6.65
N CYS A 213 -5.88 8.83 6.16
CA CYS A 213 -4.46 8.94 6.48
C CYS A 213 -3.66 9.75 5.43
N ALA A 214 -4.23 10.04 4.25
CA ALA A 214 -3.59 10.89 3.24
C ALA A 214 -3.20 12.28 3.77
N VAL A 215 -3.96 12.78 4.74
CA VAL A 215 -3.68 14.07 5.38
C VAL A 215 -2.55 13.96 6.41
N ALA A 216 -2.54 12.85 7.16
CA ALA A 216 -1.48 12.55 8.12
C ALA A 216 -0.11 12.35 7.44
N THR A 217 -0.09 12.17 6.12
CA THR A 217 1.12 12.03 5.32
C THR A 217 1.55 13.32 4.63
N HIS A 218 0.97 14.48 4.95
CA HIS A 218 1.32 15.76 4.34
C HIS A 218 1.13 15.82 2.80
N VAL A 219 0.27 14.97 2.23
CA VAL A 219 -0.12 15.07 0.82
C VAL A 219 -0.92 16.36 0.66
N LYS A 220 -0.62 17.16 -0.36
CA LYS A 220 -1.39 18.38 -0.64
C LYS A 220 -2.80 18.00 -1.14
N TYR A 221 -3.79 18.85 -0.86
CA TYR A 221 -5.17 18.59 -1.26
C TYR A 221 -5.36 18.46 -2.77
N GLY A 222 -4.70 19.31 -3.56
CA GLY A 222 -4.80 19.28 -5.03
C GLY A 222 -4.37 17.94 -5.66
N PRO A 223 -3.15 17.46 -5.42
CA PRO A 223 -2.68 16.14 -5.87
C PRO A 223 -3.55 15.00 -5.38
N TYR A 224 -4.01 15.08 -4.12
CA TYR A 224 -4.90 14.09 -3.53
C TYR A 224 -6.24 14.00 -4.26
N LEU A 225 -6.89 15.15 -4.51
CA LEU A 225 -8.19 15.20 -5.17
C LEU A 225 -8.08 14.70 -6.61
N LEU A 226 -7.15 15.26 -7.39
CA LEU A 226 -6.97 14.90 -8.78
C LEU A 226 -6.53 13.45 -8.94
N GLY A 227 -5.58 13.00 -8.10
CA GLY A 227 -5.11 11.63 -8.14
C GLY A 227 -6.19 10.63 -7.76
N SER A 228 -7.08 11.01 -6.83
CA SER A 228 -8.24 10.19 -6.48
C SER A 228 -9.26 10.14 -7.60
N MET A 229 -9.59 11.27 -8.23
CA MET A 229 -10.49 11.30 -9.38
C MET A 229 -9.98 10.41 -10.50
N VAL A 230 -8.72 10.55 -10.90
CA VAL A 230 -8.11 9.75 -11.96
C VAL A 230 -8.01 8.27 -11.57
N GLY A 231 -7.62 7.98 -10.33
CA GLY A 231 -7.48 6.61 -9.83
C GLY A 231 -8.80 5.86 -9.71
N MET A 232 -9.92 6.56 -9.53
CA MET A 232 -11.27 5.97 -9.46
C MET A 232 -11.92 5.77 -10.83
N VAL A 233 -11.40 6.38 -11.90
CA VAL A 233 -11.97 6.25 -13.25
C VAL A 233 -12.19 4.79 -13.67
N PRO A 234 -11.22 3.87 -13.51
CA PRO A 234 -11.43 2.47 -13.89
C PRO A 234 -12.57 1.81 -13.13
N GLU A 235 -12.69 2.08 -11.83
CA GLU A 235 -13.76 1.55 -10.98
C GLU A 235 -15.14 2.04 -11.43
N ILE A 236 -15.26 3.34 -11.71
CA ILE A 236 -16.52 3.95 -12.18
C ILE A 236 -16.92 3.36 -13.54
N PHE A 237 -15.98 3.18 -14.47
CA PHE A 237 -16.27 2.54 -15.75
C PHE A 237 -16.80 1.11 -15.59
N VAL A 238 -16.15 0.31 -14.73
CA VAL A 238 -16.61 -1.05 -14.43
C VAL A 238 -18.01 -1.03 -13.82
N SER A 239 -18.30 -0.10 -12.90
CA SER A 239 -19.61 -0.01 -12.27
C SER A 239 -20.70 0.33 -13.30
N ILE A 240 -20.46 1.31 -14.17
CA ILE A 240 -21.45 1.73 -15.16
C ILE A 240 -21.62 0.62 -16.22
N TYR A 241 -20.55 -0.05 -16.63
CA TYR A 241 -20.68 -1.21 -17.53
C TYR A 241 -21.51 -2.34 -16.90
N THR A 242 -21.26 -2.63 -15.62
CA THR A 242 -22.03 -3.61 -14.85
C THR A 242 -23.50 -3.19 -14.74
N SER A 243 -23.79 -1.90 -14.66
CA SER A 243 -25.15 -1.36 -14.62
C SER A 243 -25.97 -1.69 -15.87
N ASP A 244 -25.34 -1.70 -17.04
CA ASP A 244 -25.99 -2.07 -18.31
C ASP A 244 -26.33 -3.57 -18.37
N ILE A 245 -25.43 -4.41 -17.86
CA ILE A 245 -25.70 -5.85 -17.70
C ILE A 245 -26.89 -6.07 -16.76
N HIS A 246 -26.94 -5.36 -15.63
CA HIS A 246 -28.07 -5.44 -14.72
C HIS A 246 -29.36 -4.90 -15.35
N LEU A 247 -29.30 -3.81 -16.10
CA LEU A 247 -30.45 -3.24 -16.81
C LEU A 247 -31.04 -4.26 -17.80
N THR A 248 -30.20 -4.92 -18.61
CA THR A 248 -30.66 -5.94 -19.55
C THR A 248 -31.26 -7.17 -18.87
N SER A 249 -30.77 -7.54 -17.68
CA SER A 249 -31.39 -8.60 -16.87
C SER A 249 -32.73 -8.18 -16.25
N PHE A 250 -32.84 -6.89 -15.91
CA PHE A 250 -34.03 -6.29 -15.32
C PHE A 250 -35.19 -6.19 -16.32
N ASP A 251 -34.90 -5.73 -17.55
CA ASP A 251 -35.89 -5.68 -18.65
C ASP A 251 -36.41 -7.07 -19.04
N ARG A 252 -35.66 -8.14 -18.75
CA ARG A 252 -36.08 -9.52 -19.06
C ARG A 252 -37.02 -10.11 -17.99
N GLN A 253 -37.15 -9.48 -16.82
CA GLN A 253 -38.03 -9.92 -15.73
C GLN A 253 -39.38 -9.19 -15.70
N ILE A 254 -39.57 -8.17 -16.53
CA ILE A 254 -40.81 -7.39 -16.70
C ILE A 254 -41.51 -7.87 -17.99
#